data_AF-A0A497NNJ9-F1
#
_entry.id   AF-A0A497NNJ9-F1
#
_cell.length_a   1.000
_cell.length_b   1.000
_cell.length_c   1.000
_cell.angle_alpha   90.00
_cell.angle_beta   90.00
_cell.angle_gamma   90.00
#
_symmetry.space_group_name_H-M   'P 1'
#
loop_
_entity.id
_entity.type
_entity.pdbx_description
1 polymer ?
#
loop_
_entity_poly.entity_id
_entity_poly.type
_entity_poly.pdbx_seq_one_letter_code
_entity_poly.pdbx_strand_id
1 'polypeptide(L)'
;MIDVWRIYRQFYGDEPFIRLVREKKGIYRYPDPKVVVGSNYCDIGFELDIDYSRLVLLSALDNLMKGAAGTAVQDMNIMFGWNEKEGLWDLSLHPI
;
A
#
# COMPACT_ATOMS: atom_id res chain seq x y z
N MET A 1 23.14 -9.03 -6.90
CA MET A 1 21.78 -8.70 -7.39
C MET A 1 21.01 -8.09 -6.23
N ILE A 2 20.40 -6.92 -6.40
CA ILE A 2 19.64 -6.25 -5.32
C ILE A 2 18.34 -7.01 -5.09
N ASP A 3 18.09 -7.43 -3.85
CA ASP A 3 16.81 -8.04 -3.46
C ASP A 3 15.84 -6.93 -3.03
N VAL A 4 15.12 -6.39 -4.03
CA VAL A 4 14.17 -5.29 -3.84
C VAL A 4 13.05 -5.67 -2.87
N TRP A 5 12.56 -6.91 -2.92
CA TRP A 5 11.51 -7.38 -2.00
C TRP A 5 11.98 -7.41 -0.55
N ARG A 6 13.24 -7.78 -0.30
CA ARG A 6 13.83 -7.71 1.04
C ARG A 6 13.89 -6.27 1.55
N ILE A 7 14.27 -5.31 0.71
CA ILE A 7 14.33 -3.88 1.08
C ILE A 7 12.94 -3.38 1.51
N TYR A 8 11.91 -3.59 0.69
CA TYR A 8 10.56 -3.14 1.01
C TYR A 8 10.00 -3.80 2.27
N ARG A 9 10.24 -5.09 2.49
CA ARG A 9 9.80 -5.79 3.72
C ARG A 9 10.53 -5.31 4.97
N GLN A 10 11.81 -4.99 4.86
CA GLN A 10 12.57 -4.46 5.99
C GLN A 10 12.10 -3.07 6.38
N PHE A 11 11.66 -2.27 5.41
CA PHE A 11 11.21 -0.90 5.64
C PHE A 11 9.74 -0.82 6.07
N TYR A 12 8.84 -1.54 5.40
CA TYR A 12 7.39 -1.44 5.60
C TYR A 12 6.76 -2.68 6.26
N GLY A 13 7.56 -3.64 6.73
CA GLY A 13 7.04 -4.94 7.20
C GLY A 13 6.04 -4.84 8.36
N ASP A 14 6.17 -3.80 9.18
CA ASP A 14 5.32 -3.56 10.35
C ASP A 14 4.33 -2.40 10.13
N GLU A 15 4.31 -1.79 8.95
CA GLU A 15 3.49 -0.61 8.64
C GLU A 15 2.05 -1.03 8.33
N PRO A 16 1.05 -0.64 9.14
CA PRO A 16 -0.28 -1.24 9.07
C PRO A 16 -1.07 -0.87 7.82
N PHE A 17 -0.71 0.22 7.16
CA PHE A 17 -1.40 0.73 5.98
C PHE A 17 -0.64 0.51 4.68
N ILE A 18 0.49 -0.21 4.71
CA ILE A 18 1.24 -0.59 3.52
C ILE A 18 1.03 -2.07 3.22
N ARG A 19 0.60 -2.38 1.99
CA ARG A 19 0.48 -3.77 1.53
C ARG A 19 1.42 -4.01 0.36
N LEU A 20 2.29 -5.01 0.50
CA LEU A 20 3.20 -5.42 -0.56
C LEU A 20 2.51 -6.42 -1.49
N VAL A 21 2.10 -5.96 -2.67
CA VAL A 21 1.40 -6.78 -3.68
C VAL A 21 2.41 -7.62 -4.44
N ARG A 22 2.47 -8.91 -4.10
CA ARG A 22 3.40 -9.89 -4.69
C ARG A 22 2.67 -11.14 -5.14
N GLU A 23 1.77 -10.97 -6.10
CA GLU A 23 0.90 -12.04 -6.63
C GLU A 23 1.48 -12.54 -7.97
N LYS A 24 1.96 -13.79 -7.99
CA LYS A 24 2.50 -14.39 -9.24
C LYS A 24 1.41 -14.87 -10.20
N LYS A 25 0.18 -15.06 -9.70
CA LYS A 25 -0.97 -15.63 -10.43
C LYS A 25 -2.24 -14.94 -9.92
N GLY A 26 -3.32 -15.00 -10.68
CA GLY A 26 -4.59 -14.36 -10.31
C GLY A 26 -4.90 -13.10 -11.14
N ILE A 27 -6.01 -12.45 -10.79
CA ILE A 27 -6.54 -11.28 -11.51
C ILE A 27 -5.81 -10.00 -11.07
N TYR A 28 -5.53 -9.86 -9.77
CA TYR A 28 -4.88 -8.70 -9.16
C TYR A 28 -3.40 -8.98 -8.88
N ARG A 29 -2.54 -8.75 -9.89
CA ARG A 29 -1.09 -9.03 -9.80
C ARG A 29 -0.23 -7.82 -9.43
N TYR A 30 -0.80 -6.63 -9.61
CA TYR A 30 -0.17 -5.34 -9.33
C TYR A 30 -1.14 -4.49 -8.51
N PRO A 31 -0.64 -3.43 -7.83
CA PRO A 31 -1.51 -2.44 -7.20
C PRO A 31 -2.57 -1.94 -8.17
N ASP A 32 -3.84 -2.00 -7.76
CA ASP A 32 -4.99 -1.55 -8.53
C ASP A 32 -5.79 -0.56 -7.66
N PRO A 33 -5.97 0.71 -8.09
CA PRO A 33 -6.70 1.69 -7.30
C PRO A 33 -8.14 1.26 -6.99
N LYS A 34 -8.76 0.39 -7.81
CA LYS A 34 -10.10 -0.14 -7.53
C LYS A 34 -10.14 -1.01 -6.27
N VAL A 35 -9.03 -1.66 -5.92
CA VAL A 35 -8.94 -2.59 -4.78
C VAL A 35 -8.62 -1.85 -3.48
N VAL A 36 -8.39 -0.53 -3.52
CA VAL A 36 -8.08 0.30 -2.34
C VAL A 36 -9.11 1.40 -2.08
N VAL A 37 -10.13 1.53 -2.94
CA VAL A 37 -11.22 2.52 -2.79
C VAL A 37 -11.83 2.44 -1.39
N GLY A 38 -12.02 3.61 -0.77
CA GLY A 38 -12.63 3.77 0.55
C GLY A 38 -11.74 3.35 1.72
N SER A 39 -10.52 2.84 1.46
CA SER A 39 -9.62 2.37 2.51
C SER A 39 -8.42 3.29 2.72
N ASN A 40 -7.77 3.17 3.87
CA ASN A 40 -6.53 3.88 4.16
C ASN A 40 -5.26 3.11 3.73
N TYR A 41 -5.40 2.06 2.90
CA TYR A 41 -4.24 1.29 2.42
C TYR A 41 -3.55 1.96 1.24
N CYS A 42 -2.23 1.77 1.17
CA CYS A 42 -1.40 1.99 -0.01
C CYS A 42 -0.78 0.65 -0.43
N ASP A 43 -1.16 0.18 -1.61
CA ASP A 43 -0.63 -1.03 -2.21
C ASP A 43 0.62 -0.69 -3.00
N ILE A 44 1.71 -1.43 -2.76
CA ILE A 44 3.00 -1.23 -3.43
C ILE A 44 3.41 -2.53 -4.12
N GLY A 45 3.84 -2.40 -5.38
CA GLY A 45 4.38 -3.49 -6.17
C GLY A 45 5.42 -2.99 -7.16
N PHE A 46 6.11 -3.91 -7.81
CA PHE A 46 7.09 -3.55 -8.83
C PHE A 46 7.35 -4.69 -9.80
N GLU A 47 7.88 -4.33 -10.97
CA GLU A 47 8.44 -5.26 -11.95
C GLU A 47 9.91 -4.89 -12.19
N LEU A 48 10.79 -5.90 -12.24
CA LEU A 48 12.21 -5.72 -12.51
C LEU A 48 12.54 -6.27 -13.90
N ASP A 49 12.96 -5.38 -14.78
CA ASP A 49 13.53 -5.72 -16.08
C ASP A 49 15.05 -5.86 -15.92
N ILE A 50 15.52 -7.11 -15.91
CA ILE A 50 16.92 -7.45 -15.66
C ILE A 50 17.79 -7.12 -16.88
N ASP A 51 17.24 -7.26 -18.09
CA ASP A 51 17.98 -7.05 -19.33
C ASP A 51 18.38 -5.58 -19.50
N TYR A 52 17.50 -4.67 -19.07
CA TYR A 52 17.72 -3.22 -19.14
C TYR A 52 18.05 -2.57 -17.79
N SER A 53 18.26 -3.36 -16.73
CA SER A 53 18.51 -2.86 -15.36
C SER A 53 17.49 -1.81 -14.92
N ARG A 54 16.22 -2.03 -15.23
CA ARG A 54 15.12 -1.08 -14.99
C ARG A 54 14.14 -1.64 -13.95
N LEU A 55 13.82 -0.81 -12.96
CA LEU A 55 12.76 -1.10 -11.99
C LEU A 55 11.53 -0.23 -12.32
N VAL A 56 10.37 -0.85 -12.50
CA VAL A 56 9.08 -0.16 -12.61
C VAL A 56 8.34 -0.32 -11.30
N LEU A 57 8.23 0.77 -10.54
CA LEU A 57 7.49 0.83 -9.29
C LEU A 57 6.04 1.25 -9.53
N LEU A 58 5.12 0.59 -8.85
CA LEU A 58 3.70 0.90 -8.86
C LEU A 58 3.20 1.10 -7.44
N SER A 59 2.31 2.08 -7.27
CA SER A 59 1.57 2.28 -6.03
C SER A 59 0.11 2.60 -6.34
N ALA A 60 -0.81 2.06 -5.55
CA ALA A 60 -2.22 2.38 -5.63
C ALA A 60 -2.76 2.74 -4.25
N LEU A 61 -3.51 3.83 -4.18
CA LEU A 61 -4.20 4.30 -2.99
C LEU A 61 -5.50 5.01 -3.38
N ASP A 62 -6.42 5.16 -2.44
CA ASP A 62 -7.55 6.06 -2.58
C ASP A 62 -7.10 7.50 -2.27
N ASN A 63 -7.31 8.42 -3.21
CA ASN A 63 -6.81 9.79 -3.12
C ASN A 63 -7.53 10.66 -2.08
N LEU A 64 -8.75 10.30 -1.68
CA LEU A 64 -9.50 11.01 -0.64
C LEU A 64 -9.23 10.41 0.74
N MET A 65 -9.00 9.10 0.82
CA MET A 65 -8.63 8.41 2.06
C MET A 65 -7.13 8.53 2.31
N LYS A 66 -6.33 7.51 1.94
CA LYS A 66 -4.89 7.50 2.18
C LYS A 66 -4.17 8.69 1.52
N GLY A 67 -4.72 9.25 0.44
CA GLY A 67 -4.19 10.45 -0.20
C GLY A 67 -4.52 11.77 0.51
N ALA A 68 -5.48 11.81 1.44
CA ALA A 68 -5.89 13.03 2.13
C ALA A 68 -6.44 12.76 3.55
N ALA A 69 -7.77 12.63 3.71
CA ALA A 69 -8.44 12.66 5.00
C ALA A 69 -8.07 11.47 5.90
N GLY A 70 -7.86 10.28 5.31
CA GLY A 70 -7.41 9.11 6.05
C GLY A 70 -6.01 9.28 6.64
N THR A 71 -5.09 9.88 5.87
CA THR A 71 -3.76 10.25 6.39
C THR A 71 -3.86 11.30 7.49
N ALA A 72 -4.73 12.31 7.35
CA ALA A 72 -4.93 13.32 8.40
C ALA A 72 -5.43 12.71 9.72
N VAL A 73 -6.32 11.71 9.66
CA VAL A 73 -6.78 10.96 10.84
C VAL A 73 -5.66 10.08 11.41
N GLN A 74 -4.85 9.43 10.55
CA GLN A 74 -3.70 8.64 10.99
C GLN A 74 -2.68 9.52 11.73
N ASP A 75 -2.35 10.69 11.18
CA ASP A 75 -1.45 11.67 11.80
C ASP A 75 -2.01 12.15 13.13
N MET A 76 -3.31 12.46 13.20
CA MET A 76 -3.99 12.80 14.44
C MET A 76 -3.85 11.69 15.49
N ASN A 77 -4.10 10.44 15.12
CA ASN A 77 -3.95 9.30 16.03
C ASN A 77 -2.53 9.24 16.60
N ILE A 78 -1.51 9.40 15.75
CA ILE A 78 -0.10 9.42 16.17
C ILE A 78 0.16 10.59 17.12
N MET A 79 -0.32 11.81 16.80
CA MET A 79 -0.13 13.01 17.62
C MET A 79 -0.73 12.87 19.02
N PHE A 80 -1.87 12.19 19.16
CA PHE A 80 -2.52 11.95 20.44
C PHE A 80 -2.05 10.66 21.15
N GLY A 81 -1.10 9.93 20.57
CA GLY A 81 -0.58 8.67 21.12
C GLY A 81 -1.60 7.53 21.08
N TRP A 82 -2.58 7.60 20.18
CA TRP A 82 -3.55 6.54 19.94
C TRP A 82 -3.01 5.49 18.98
N ASN A 83 -3.73 4.39 18.83
CA ASN A 83 -3.45 3.42 17.78
C ASN A 83 -3.63 4.10 16.42
N GLU A 84 -2.62 4.07 15.55
CA GLU A 84 -2.70 4.75 14.26
C GLU A 84 -3.83 4.25 13.36
N LYS A 85 -4.33 3.03 13.60
CA LYS A 85 -5.47 2.46 12.87
C LYS A 85 -6.85 2.90 13.37
N GLU A 86 -6.92 3.66 14.47
CA GLU A 86 -8.18 4.07 15.08
C GLU A 86 -9.05 4.87 14.09
N GLY A 87 -10.30 4.45 13.91
CA GLY A 87 -11.22 5.05 12.94
C GLY A 87 -10.91 4.78 11.47
N LEU A 88 -9.91 3.95 11.15
CA LEU A 88 -9.41 3.70 9.79
C LEU A 88 -9.45 2.21 9.41
N TRP A 89 -10.30 1.46 10.09
CA TRP A 89 -10.40 0.00 10.02
C TRP A 89 -11.06 -0.52 8.74
N ASP A 90 -11.66 0.36 7.94
CA ASP A 90 -12.56 -0.06 6.87
C ASP A 90 -11.80 -0.77 5.73
N LEU A 91 -12.35 -1.91 5.33
CA LEU A 91 -11.77 -2.72 4.27
C LEU A 91 -12.20 -2.16 2.92
N SER A 92 -11.29 -2.21 1.96
CA SER A 92 -11.58 -1.83 0.59
C SER A 92 -12.72 -2.67 0.01
N LEU A 93 -13.60 -2.05 -0.78
CA LEU A 93 -14.77 -2.73 -1.35
C LEU A 93 -14.40 -3.59 -2.56
N HIS A 94 -15.00 -4.77 -2.67
CA HIS A 94 -14.92 -5.61 -3.87
C HIS A 94 -16.12 -6.58 -3.96
N PRO A 95 -16.80 -6.72 -5.12
CA PRO A 95 -16.64 -5.91 -6.34
C PRO A 95 -17.21 -4.48 -6.15
N ILE A 96 -16.81 -3.56 -7.04
CA ILE A 96 -17.35 -2.19 -7.14
C ILE A 96 -17.91 -1.99 -8.54
#